data_AF-M0DX35-F1
#
_entry.id   AF-M0DX35-F1
#
_cell.length_a   1.000
_cell.length_b   1.000
_cell.length_c   1.000
_cell.angle_alpha   90.00
_cell.angle_beta   90.00
_cell.angle_gamma   90.00
#
_symmetry.space_group_name_H-M   'P 1'
#
loop_
_entity.id
_entity.type
_entity.pdbx_description
1 polymer ?
#
loop_
_entity_poly.entity_id
_entity_poly.type
_entity_poly.pdbx_seq_one_letter_code
_entity_poly.pdbx_strand_id
1 'polypeptide(L)'
;MSDADAPSIPDSEREALLDRVNSQSATVGASVPDEIEIDGNPVDLSAFIVETRKVDAVPPATDRKVTAARERLRTERERRVERLETAALNRETAESIAEEVIGIDRALNALEGIRRPGFADEHHADSLESHERWLAFVDQVR
;
A
#
# COMPACT_ATOMS: atom_id res chain seq x y z
N MET A 1 -2.38 -24.03 -18.37
CA MET A 1 -0.91 -24.05 -18.28
C MET A 1 -0.59 -23.45 -16.93
N SER A 2 0.06 -24.18 -16.04
CA SER A 2 0.46 -23.63 -14.73
C SER A 2 1.60 -22.64 -14.94
N ASP A 3 1.65 -21.57 -14.13
CA ASP A 3 2.69 -20.53 -14.13
C ASP A 3 4.14 -21.05 -14.13
N ALA A 4 4.35 -22.30 -13.74
CA ALA A 4 5.65 -22.95 -13.57
C ALA A 4 6.44 -23.20 -14.87
N ASP A 5 5.85 -23.01 -16.06
CA ASP A 5 6.51 -23.29 -17.35
C ASP A 5 6.89 -22.03 -18.16
N ALA A 6 6.51 -20.83 -17.70
CA ALA A 6 6.91 -19.59 -18.36
C ALA A 6 8.37 -19.24 -18.01
N PRO A 7 9.20 -18.82 -18.99
CA PRO A 7 10.58 -18.45 -18.71
C PRO A 7 10.62 -17.27 -17.74
N SER A 8 11.57 -17.31 -16.80
CA SER A 8 11.84 -16.18 -15.92
C SER A 8 12.24 -14.94 -16.73
N ILE A 9 11.87 -13.76 -16.25
CA ILE A 9 12.35 -12.50 -16.81
C ILE A 9 13.88 -12.43 -16.79
N PRO A 10 14.51 -11.76 -17.78
CA PRO A 10 15.94 -11.51 -17.77
C PRO A 10 16.32 -10.47 -16.70
N ASP A 11 17.57 -10.49 -16.26
CA ASP A 11 18.07 -9.58 -15.20
C ASP A 11 17.89 -8.10 -15.55
N SER A 12 18.04 -7.72 -16.82
CA SER A 12 17.83 -6.33 -17.25
C SER A 12 16.38 -5.87 -17.11
N GLU A 13 15.41 -6.78 -17.29
CA GLU A 13 13.99 -6.47 -17.11
C GLU A 13 13.67 -6.38 -15.61
N ARG A 14 14.28 -7.24 -14.79
CA ARG A 14 14.19 -7.18 -13.33
C ARG A 14 14.76 -5.87 -12.78
N GLU A 15 15.94 -5.46 -13.24
CA GLU A 15 16.58 -4.21 -12.84
C GLU A 15 15.71 -3.01 -13.20
N ALA A 16 15.12 -2.98 -14.40
CA ALA A 16 14.20 -1.92 -14.81
C ALA A 16 12.93 -1.84 -13.92
N LEU A 17 12.39 -2.98 -13.49
CA LEU A 17 11.26 -3.01 -12.55
C LEU A 17 11.68 -2.52 -11.16
N LEU A 18 12.83 -2.96 -10.66
CA LEU A 18 13.37 -2.51 -9.37
C LEU A 18 13.66 -1.01 -9.35
N ASP A 19 14.22 -0.46 -10.43
CA ASP A 19 14.44 0.98 -10.58
C ASP A 19 13.11 1.75 -10.60
N ARG A 20 12.11 1.23 -11.32
CA ARG A 20 10.78 1.82 -11.38
C ARG A 20 10.14 1.90 -9.99
N VAL A 21 10.12 0.81 -9.23
CA VAL A 21 9.44 0.78 -7.91
C VAL A 21 10.19 1.54 -6.82
N ASN A 22 11.51 1.73 -6.96
CA ASN A 22 12.32 2.49 -6.00
C ASN A 22 12.47 3.96 -6.38
N SER A 23 11.97 4.38 -7.55
CA SER A 23 11.95 5.78 -7.94
C SER A 23 11.11 6.63 -7.00
N GLN A 24 11.61 7.81 -6.62
CA GLN A 24 10.85 8.79 -5.81
C GLN A 24 9.55 9.26 -6.50
N SER A 25 9.47 9.14 -7.83
CA SER A 25 8.28 9.50 -8.62
C SER A 25 7.42 8.30 -9.01
N ALA A 26 7.69 7.09 -8.50
CA ALA A 26 7.03 5.85 -8.93
C ALA A 26 5.50 5.89 -8.84
N THR A 27 4.95 6.65 -7.90
CA THR A 27 3.50 6.76 -7.68
C THR A 27 2.81 7.83 -8.53
N VAL A 28 3.56 8.66 -9.26
CA VAL A 28 3.02 9.77 -10.05
C VAL A 28 2.49 9.24 -11.38
N GLY A 29 1.19 9.38 -11.61
CA GLY A 29 0.53 8.92 -12.85
C GLY A 29 0.43 7.40 -12.99
N ALA A 30 0.90 6.62 -12.01
CA ALA A 30 0.76 5.18 -12.01
C ALA A 30 -0.68 4.75 -11.69
N SER A 31 -1.13 3.72 -12.39
CA SER A 31 -2.33 2.97 -12.03
C SER A 31 -2.10 2.25 -10.70
N VAL A 32 -3.18 2.08 -9.94
CA VAL A 32 -3.19 1.34 -8.67
C VAL A 32 -4.01 0.09 -8.89
N PRO A 33 -3.58 -1.08 -8.41
CA PRO A 33 -4.42 -2.27 -8.44
C PRO A 33 -5.68 -2.06 -7.59
N ASP A 34 -6.80 -2.65 -8.02
CA ASP A 34 -8.05 -2.57 -7.27
C ASP A 34 -7.91 -3.27 -5.91
N GLU A 35 -7.34 -4.47 -5.90
CA GLU A 35 -7.18 -5.33 -4.72
C GLU A 35 -5.74 -5.86 -4.63
N ILE A 36 -5.23 -6.01 -3.41
CA ILE A 36 -3.99 -6.74 -3.12
C ILE A 36 -4.16 -7.67 -1.92
N GLU A 37 -3.32 -8.69 -1.81
CA GLU A 37 -3.24 -9.52 -0.60
C GLU A 37 -2.22 -8.98 0.40
N ILE A 38 -2.63 -8.83 1.66
CA ILE A 38 -1.78 -8.50 2.81
C ILE A 38 -1.94 -9.61 3.85
N ASP A 39 -0.87 -10.35 4.15
CA ASP A 39 -0.90 -11.56 5.01
C ASP A 39 -1.97 -12.60 4.60
N GLY A 40 -2.27 -12.70 3.30
CA GLY A 40 -3.30 -13.60 2.78
C GLY A 40 -4.73 -13.12 2.98
N ASN A 41 -4.93 -11.86 3.40
CA ASN A 41 -6.23 -11.21 3.40
C ASN A 41 -6.35 -10.29 2.18
N PRO A 42 -7.42 -10.38 1.39
CA PRO A 42 -7.69 -9.44 0.32
C PRO A 42 -8.04 -8.06 0.88
N VAL A 43 -7.44 -7.02 0.31
CA VAL A 43 -7.65 -5.61 0.67
C VAL A 43 -7.94 -4.82 -0.60
N ASP A 44 -9.10 -4.16 -0.67
CA ASP A 44 -9.43 -3.20 -1.73
C ASP A 44 -8.58 -1.92 -1.56
N LEU A 45 -7.40 -1.96 -2.18
CA LEU A 45 -6.38 -0.93 -2.06
C LEU A 45 -6.84 0.39 -2.67
N SER A 46 -7.57 0.31 -3.78
CA SER A 46 -8.10 1.48 -4.48
C SER A 46 -9.12 2.23 -3.58
N ALA A 47 -10.06 1.50 -2.98
CA ALA A 47 -11.04 2.06 -2.05
C ALA A 47 -10.35 2.58 -0.79
N PHE A 48 -9.38 1.85 -0.25
CA PHE A 48 -8.62 2.30 0.92
C PHE A 48 -7.96 3.66 0.69
N ILE A 49 -7.28 3.85 -0.44
CA ILE A 49 -6.65 5.14 -0.80
C ILE A 49 -7.69 6.25 -0.92
N VAL A 50 -8.83 5.96 -1.56
CA VAL A 50 -9.91 6.94 -1.74
C VAL A 50 -10.53 7.34 -0.41
N GLU A 51 -10.83 6.39 0.48
CA GLU A 51 -11.39 6.69 1.80
C GLU A 51 -10.38 7.40 2.70
N THR A 52 -9.10 7.01 2.66
CA THR A 52 -8.02 7.67 3.42
C THR A 52 -7.90 9.16 3.07
N ARG A 53 -8.10 9.53 1.80
CA ARG A 53 -8.05 10.93 1.36
C ARG A 53 -9.23 11.80 1.83
N LYS A 54 -10.30 11.18 2.34
CA LYS A 54 -11.45 11.89 2.92
C LYS A 54 -11.23 12.19 4.41
N VAL A 55 -10.20 11.61 5.02
CA VAL A 55 -9.87 11.79 6.43
C VAL A 55 -8.98 13.02 6.57
N ASP A 56 -9.51 14.08 7.19
CA ASP A 56 -8.74 15.32 7.40
C ASP A 56 -7.71 15.18 8.52
N ALA A 57 -8.05 14.47 9.60
CA ALA A 57 -7.19 14.28 10.76
C ALA A 57 -7.36 12.88 11.39
N VAL A 58 -6.27 12.28 11.88
CA VAL A 58 -6.34 10.99 12.60
C VAL A 58 -6.80 11.24 14.03
N PRO A 59 -7.94 10.69 14.49
CA PRO A 59 -8.36 10.80 15.88
C PRO A 59 -7.33 10.12 16.81
N PRO A 60 -7.02 10.68 17.99
CA PRO A 60 -6.03 10.12 18.92
C PRO A 60 -6.29 8.65 19.29
N ALA A 61 -7.56 8.26 19.42
CA ALA A 61 -7.98 6.88 19.72
C ALA A 61 -7.53 5.86 18.66
N THR A 62 -7.29 6.31 17.43
CA THR A 62 -6.97 5.49 16.25
C THR A 62 -5.52 5.63 15.78
N ASP A 63 -4.74 6.53 16.39
CA ASP A 63 -3.33 6.78 16.05
C ASP A 63 -2.47 5.50 16.09
N ARG A 64 -2.69 4.65 17.11
CA ARG A 64 -1.99 3.37 17.22
C ARG A 64 -2.35 2.41 16.09
N LYS A 65 -3.62 2.37 15.67
CA LYS A 65 -4.07 1.50 14.57
C LYS A 65 -3.47 1.94 13.24
N VAL A 66 -3.50 3.25 12.96
CA VAL A 66 -2.91 3.82 11.75
C VAL A 66 -1.40 3.58 11.71
N THR A 67 -0.71 3.73 12.85
CA THR A 67 0.72 3.45 12.94
C THR A 67 1.02 1.98 12.62
N ALA A 68 0.27 1.04 13.20
CA ALA A 68 0.43 -0.38 12.91
C ALA A 68 0.17 -0.72 11.44
N ALA A 69 -0.88 -0.17 10.83
CA ALA A 69 -1.18 -0.37 9.42
C ALA A 69 -0.05 0.16 8.51
N ARG A 70 0.57 1.30 8.84
CA ARG A 70 1.73 1.83 8.10
C ARG A 70 2.95 0.91 8.22
N GLU A 71 3.24 0.41 9.42
CA GLU A 71 4.33 -0.54 9.62
C GLU A 71 4.11 -1.82 8.80
N ARG A 72 2.88 -2.35 8.83
CA ARG A 72 2.51 -3.53 8.05
C ARG A 72 2.67 -3.32 6.55
N LEU A 73 2.16 -2.20 6.01
CA LEU A 73 2.32 -1.85 4.60
C LEU A 73 3.80 -1.73 4.20
N ARG A 74 4.65 -1.16 5.05
CA ARG A 74 6.10 -1.07 4.79
C ARG A 74 6.75 -2.45 4.73
N THR A 75 6.44 -3.33 5.69
CA THR A 75 6.93 -4.72 5.67
C THR A 75 6.47 -5.46 4.41
N GLU A 76 5.23 -5.25 3.99
CA GLU A 76 4.69 -5.92 2.81
C GLU A 76 5.32 -5.40 1.51
N ARG A 77 5.59 -4.09 1.43
CA ARG A 77 6.39 -3.49 0.36
C ARG A 77 7.77 -4.13 0.26
N GLU A 78 8.47 -4.22 1.39
CA GLU A 78 9.82 -4.81 1.48
C GLU A 78 9.82 -6.26 1.02
N ARG A 79 8.88 -7.07 1.49
CA ARG A 79 8.71 -8.47 1.08
C ARG A 79 8.50 -8.60 -0.43
N ARG A 80 7.68 -7.73 -1.03
CA ARG A 80 7.40 -7.75 -2.47
C ARG A 80 8.61 -7.33 -3.29
N VAL A 81 9.37 -6.33 -2.84
CA VAL A 81 10.64 -5.93 -3.47
C VAL A 81 11.66 -7.07 -3.38
N GLU A 82 11.83 -7.70 -2.23
CA GLU A 82 12.73 -8.86 -2.06
C GLU A 82 12.33 -10.01 -2.98
N ARG A 83 11.03 -10.31 -3.10
CA ARG A 83 10.52 -11.32 -4.04
C ARG A 83 10.83 -10.93 -5.49
N LEU A 84 10.61 -9.67 -5.86
CA LEU A 84 10.94 -9.16 -7.20
C LEU A 84 12.45 -9.21 -7.48
N GLU A 85 13.31 -9.10 -6.47
CA GLU A 85 14.75 -9.19 -6.62
C GLU A 85 15.24 -10.65 -6.73
N THR A 86 14.68 -11.57 -5.94
CA THR A 86 15.29 -12.89 -5.71
C THR A 86 14.55 -14.06 -6.36
N ALA A 87 13.25 -13.94 -6.61
CA ALA A 87 12.46 -15.06 -7.12
C ALA A 87 12.60 -15.21 -8.64
N ALA A 88 12.57 -16.45 -9.12
CA ALA A 88 12.34 -16.75 -10.53
C ALA A 88 10.87 -16.44 -10.86
N LEU A 89 10.64 -15.42 -11.69
CA LEU A 89 9.31 -14.88 -11.95
C LEU A 89 9.13 -14.75 -13.46
N ASN A 90 7.98 -15.18 -13.96
CA ASN A 90 7.58 -14.81 -15.31
C ASN A 90 7.21 -13.32 -15.36
N ARG A 91 7.08 -12.80 -16.59
CA ARG A 91 6.80 -11.37 -16.83
C ARG A 91 5.54 -10.88 -16.11
N GLU A 92 4.42 -11.57 -16.29
CA GLU A 92 3.14 -11.17 -15.72
C GLU A 92 3.20 -11.08 -14.19
N THR A 93 3.83 -12.07 -13.54
CA THR A 93 4.00 -12.06 -12.08
C THR A 93 4.92 -10.93 -11.62
N ALA A 94 6.01 -10.67 -12.34
CA ALA A 94 6.95 -9.61 -11.98
C ALA A 94 6.34 -8.21 -12.16
N GLU A 95 5.61 -7.98 -13.24
CA GLU A 95 4.86 -6.75 -13.50
C GLU A 95 3.78 -6.53 -12.43
N SER A 96 3.02 -7.57 -12.10
CA SER A 96 2.01 -7.51 -11.04
C SER A 96 2.62 -7.14 -9.68
N ILE A 97 3.72 -7.78 -9.28
CA ILE A 97 4.42 -7.42 -8.03
C ILE A 97 4.86 -5.95 -8.05
N ALA A 98 5.37 -5.45 -9.18
CA ALA A 98 5.79 -4.05 -9.30
C ALA A 98 4.60 -3.09 -9.17
N GLU A 99 3.45 -3.42 -9.74
CA GLU A 99 2.21 -2.64 -9.59
C GLU A 99 1.69 -2.65 -8.14
N GLU A 100 1.74 -3.80 -7.47
CA GLU A 100 1.37 -3.91 -6.05
C GLU A 100 2.28 -3.06 -5.16
N VAL A 101 3.60 -3.07 -5.38
CA VAL A 101 4.55 -2.22 -4.63
C VAL A 101 4.21 -0.74 -4.80
N ILE A 102 3.96 -0.28 -6.03
CA ILE A 102 3.58 1.11 -6.30
C ILE A 102 2.24 1.46 -5.65
N GLY A 103 1.29 0.52 -5.65
CA GLY A 103 0.02 0.66 -4.94
C GLY A 103 0.20 0.85 -3.44
N ILE A 104 1.04 0.02 -2.81
CA ILE A 104 1.38 0.12 -1.39
C ILE A 104 2.04 1.46 -1.08
N ASP A 105 3.00 1.90 -1.90
CA ASP A 105 3.65 3.21 -1.73
C ASP A 105 2.62 4.36 -1.81
N ARG A 106 1.61 4.25 -2.67
CA ARG A 106 0.54 5.24 -2.77
C ARG A 106 -0.42 5.22 -1.58
N ALA A 107 -0.69 4.04 -1.01
CA ALA A 107 -1.45 3.90 0.22
C ALA A 107 -0.68 4.50 1.43
N LEU A 108 0.62 4.24 1.52
CA LEU A 108 1.50 4.85 2.52
C LEU A 108 1.50 6.38 2.41
N ASN A 109 1.66 6.92 1.19
CA ASN A 109 1.59 8.36 0.94
C ASN A 109 0.23 8.96 1.33
N ALA A 110 -0.88 8.27 1.05
CA ALA A 110 -2.21 8.71 1.45
C ALA A 110 -2.35 8.79 2.97
N LEU A 111 -1.87 7.76 3.69
CA LEU A 111 -1.87 7.75 5.15
C LEU A 111 -0.98 8.86 5.71
N GLU A 112 0.23 9.04 5.18
CA GLU A 112 1.19 10.08 5.57
C GLU A 112 0.66 11.50 5.37
N GLY A 113 -0.22 11.71 4.40
CA GLY A 113 -0.88 12.98 4.15
C GLY A 113 -1.93 13.39 5.18
N ILE A 114 -2.44 12.47 6.00
CA ILE A 114 -3.44 12.80 7.03
C ILE A 114 -2.79 13.62 8.14
N ARG A 115 -3.42 14.74 8.53
CA ARG A 115 -2.96 15.57 9.63
C ARG A 115 -2.99 14.79 10.95
N ARG A 116 -1.96 14.93 11.78
CA ARG A 116 -2.06 14.57 13.20
C ARG A 116 -2.48 15.81 13.99
N PRO A 117 -3.66 15.83 14.64
CA PRO A 117 -4.09 16.96 15.43
C PRO A 117 -3.13 17.19 16.60
N GLY A 118 -2.81 18.45 16.89
CA GLY A 118 -2.01 18.80 18.06
C GLY A 118 -2.85 18.79 19.34
N PHE A 119 -2.19 18.92 20.49
CA PHE A 119 -2.86 18.99 21.81
C PHE A 119 -3.87 20.16 21.94
N ALA A 120 -3.83 21.16 21.06
CA ALA A 120 -4.77 22.29 21.04
C ALA A 120 -5.95 22.12 20.06
N ASP A 121 -5.97 21.06 19.25
CA ASP A 121 -6.95 20.81 18.19
C ASP A 121 -8.09 19.86 18.63
N GLU A 122 -8.28 19.67 19.94
CA GLU A 122 -9.21 18.70 20.54
C GLU A 122 -10.72 18.95 20.21
N HIS A 123 -11.01 20.00 19.44
CA HIS A 123 -12.37 20.41 19.05
C HIS A 123 -12.80 19.99 17.63
N HIS A 124 -11.93 19.35 16.84
CA HIS A 124 -12.28 18.80 15.51
C HIS A 124 -12.04 17.30 15.42
N ALA A 125 -12.42 16.56 16.47
CA ALA A 125 -12.63 15.13 16.31
C ALA A 125 -13.97 14.93 15.59
N ASP A 126 -13.95 14.91 14.26
CA ASP A 126 -15.05 14.31 13.51
C ASP A 126 -15.29 12.92 14.10
N SER A 127 -16.54 12.67 14.52
CA SER A 127 -16.93 11.42 15.17
C SER A 127 -16.43 10.23 14.34
N LEU A 128 -15.92 9.20 15.00
CA LEU A 128 -15.46 7.96 14.36
C LEU A 128 -16.51 7.38 13.38
N GLU A 129 -17.80 7.70 13.61
CA GLU A 129 -18.94 7.39 12.73
C GLU A 129 -18.74 7.86 11.27
N SER A 130 -18.11 9.03 11.03
CA SER A 130 -17.86 9.53 9.67
C SER A 130 -16.83 8.69 8.91
N HIS A 131 -16.06 7.86 9.62
CA HIS A 131 -14.90 7.15 9.08
C HIS A 131 -14.93 5.64 9.35
N GLU A 132 -16.08 5.04 9.68
CA GLU A 132 -16.19 3.60 9.95
C GLU A 132 -15.63 2.74 8.81
N ARG A 133 -15.90 3.13 7.55
CA ARG A 133 -15.40 2.42 6.38
C ARG A 133 -13.87 2.49 6.29
N TRP A 134 -13.29 3.65 6.55
CA TRP A 134 -11.84 3.82 6.58
C TRP A 134 -11.21 3.01 7.72
N LEU A 135 -11.81 3.02 8.91
CA LEU A 135 -11.32 2.24 10.05
C LEU A 135 -11.39 0.73 9.80
N ALA A 136 -12.43 0.25 9.12
CA ALA A 136 -12.52 -1.14 8.71
C ALA A 136 -11.33 -1.53 7.82
N PHE A 137 -10.94 -0.67 6.88
CA PHE A 137 -9.74 -0.92 6.07
C PHE A 137 -8.45 -0.88 6.91
N VAL A 138 -8.30 0.10 7.82
CA VAL A 138 -7.12 0.16 8.72
C VAL A 138 -7.00 -1.11 9.57
N ASP A 139 -8.11 -1.65 10.05
CA ASP A 139 -8.13 -2.90 10.82
C ASP A 139 -7.85 -4.14 9.95
N GLN A 140 -8.16 -4.13 8.66
CA GLN A 140 -7.81 -5.21 7.71
C GLN A 140 -6.32 -5.27 7.39
N VAL A 141 -5.66 -4.11 7.41
CA VAL A 141 -4.24 -3.96 7.07
C VAL A 141 -3.34 -4.10 8.31
N ARG A 142 -3.89 -4.23 9.51
CA ARG A 142 -3.13 -4.32 10.77
C ARG A 142 -2.73 -5.75 11.11
#